data_AF-A0AAV5HIV9-F1
#
_entry.id   AF-A0AAV5HIV9-F1
#
_cell.length_a   1.000
_cell.length_b   1.000
_cell.length_c   1.000
_cell.angle_alpha   90.00
_cell.angle_beta   90.00
_cell.angle_gamma   90.00
#
_symmetry.space_group_name_H-M   'P 1'
#
loop_
_entity.id
_entity.type
_entity.pdbx_description
1 polymer ?
#
loop_
_entity_poly.entity_id
_entity_poly.type
_entity_poly.pdbx_seq_one_letter_code
_entity_poly.pdbx_strand_id
1 'polypeptide(L)'
;MLTKRLEGIVKGSQEKAVPSEAAVEATATATTATVTEREKQPHKLERKWAFWFDNQSKRKQGVAWGTSLRKVYTFDTVEEFWCLHSQIFKPSKLPANAYFHLFKAGIEPKWEDPECASGGKWSVPSNRKANLDNMWLETLMALIGEQFEEADDVCGVVASVRQRQDKLALWTKTATNEALQMSIGRKWKEIIDVTDKMTYSFHVSLIHNLPSLIMNSLPSSLTPFSSCRMTPEETGVQKVDTVYEICQSW
;
A
#
# COMPACT_ATOMS: atom_id res chain seq x y z
N MET A 1 1.70 7.96 -25.25
CA MET A 1 1.17 9.30 -24.91
C MET A 1 0.90 9.42 -23.40
N LEU A 2 1.93 9.23 -22.57
CA LEU A 2 1.85 9.39 -21.10
C LEU A 2 3.14 10.00 -20.51
N THR A 3 4.16 10.23 -21.34
CA THR A 3 5.46 10.76 -20.93
C THR A 3 5.64 12.27 -21.20
N LYS A 4 4.62 12.96 -21.72
CA LYS A 4 4.69 14.41 -22.02
C LYS A 4 4.00 15.31 -20.99
N ARG A 5 3.45 14.77 -19.90
CA ARG A 5 2.63 15.54 -18.95
C ARG A 5 3.36 16.01 -17.69
N LEU A 6 4.69 15.88 -17.61
CA LEU A 6 5.48 16.21 -16.41
C LEU A 6 6.46 17.38 -16.58
N GLU A 7 6.55 18.03 -17.74
CA GLU A 7 7.54 19.12 -17.98
C GLU A 7 6.93 20.52 -18.14
N GLY A 8 5.67 20.74 -17.78
CA GLY A 8 4.91 21.91 -18.24
C GLY A 8 4.42 22.91 -17.19
N ILE A 9 4.95 22.95 -15.96
CA ILE A 9 4.39 23.81 -14.89
C ILE A 9 5.48 24.50 -14.08
N VAL A 10 6.32 25.33 -14.72
CA VAL A 10 6.95 26.49 -14.07
C VAL A 10 7.20 27.54 -15.15
N LYS A 11 6.35 28.56 -15.23
CA LYS A 11 6.70 29.92 -15.68
C LYS A 11 5.53 30.90 -15.51
N GLY A 12 5.69 31.78 -14.52
CA GLY A 12 5.40 33.22 -14.63
C GLY A 12 3.95 33.68 -14.62
N SER A 13 3.56 34.38 -13.55
CA SER A 13 3.06 35.76 -13.66
C SER A 13 3.17 36.48 -12.32
N GLN A 14 3.88 37.61 -12.34
CA GLN A 14 3.85 38.64 -11.32
C GLN A 14 2.81 39.69 -11.77
N GLU A 15 1.97 40.15 -10.85
CA GLU A 15 1.21 41.39 -11.01
C GLU A 15 1.39 42.21 -9.72
N LYS A 16 1.69 43.51 -9.87
CA LYS A 16 2.04 44.44 -8.79
C LYS A 16 1.14 45.69 -8.89
N ALA A 17 0.55 46.10 -7.75
CA ALA A 17 0.13 47.45 -7.30
C ALA A 17 -1.07 48.22 -7.95
N VAL A 18 -2.21 48.37 -7.23
CA VAL A 18 -2.71 49.50 -6.34
C VAL A 18 -2.51 50.98 -6.84
N PRO A 19 -3.30 52.06 -6.48
CA PRO A 19 -4.40 52.30 -5.48
C PRO A 19 -5.62 53.22 -5.88
N SER A 20 -6.60 53.37 -4.96
CA SER A 20 -7.16 54.62 -4.35
C SER A 20 -8.67 54.49 -4.10
N GLU A 21 -9.19 54.55 -2.85
CA GLU A 21 -9.36 55.62 -1.85
C GLU A 21 -10.82 56.15 -1.84
N ALA A 22 -11.55 55.88 -0.75
CA ALA A 22 -12.57 56.76 -0.16
C ALA A 22 -13.04 56.19 1.20
N ALA A 23 -12.97 57.03 2.22
CA ALA A 23 -13.32 56.75 3.62
C ALA A 23 -14.84 56.90 3.88
N VAL A 24 -15.37 56.15 4.86
CA VAL A 24 -16.37 56.65 5.81
C VAL A 24 -16.45 55.78 7.07
N GLU A 25 -16.56 56.48 8.19
CA GLU A 25 -16.57 56.11 9.59
C GLU A 25 -17.88 55.43 10.02
N ALA A 26 -17.80 54.34 10.79
CA ALA A 26 -18.88 53.90 11.69
C ALA A 26 -18.38 52.88 12.73
N THR A 27 -18.53 53.26 13.99
CA THR A 27 -18.29 52.48 15.21
C THR A 27 -19.18 51.23 15.26
N ALA A 28 -18.57 50.04 15.31
CA ALA A 28 -19.23 48.82 15.76
C ALA A 28 -18.21 47.85 16.35
N THR A 29 -18.41 47.52 17.64
CA THR A 29 -17.81 46.41 18.37
C THR A 29 -17.76 45.14 17.51
N ALA A 30 -16.56 44.70 17.16
CA ALA A 30 -16.32 43.39 16.58
C ALA A 30 -15.14 42.75 17.30
N THR A 31 -15.47 41.76 18.14
CA THR A 31 -14.56 40.79 18.74
C THR A 31 -13.56 40.32 17.70
N THR A 32 -12.29 40.67 17.89
CA THR A 32 -11.18 40.12 17.13
C THR A 32 -11.09 38.63 17.43
N ALA A 33 -11.80 37.82 16.64
CA ALA A 33 -11.50 36.41 16.53
C ALA A 33 -10.15 36.32 15.83
N THR A 34 -9.08 36.27 16.61
CA THR A 34 -7.78 35.80 16.16
C THR A 34 -7.95 34.35 15.73
N VAL A 35 -8.22 34.14 14.43
CA VAL A 35 -7.94 32.86 13.79
C VAL A 35 -6.43 32.75 13.75
N THR A 36 -5.85 32.25 14.84
CA THR A 36 -4.50 31.70 14.81
C THR A 36 -4.54 30.56 13.81
N GLU A 37 -4.04 30.84 12.61
CA GLU A 37 -3.66 29.85 11.62
C GLU A 37 -2.61 28.96 12.30
N ARG A 38 -3.06 27.88 12.94
CA ARG A 38 -2.15 26.87 13.49
C ARG A 38 -1.40 26.33 12.27
N GLU A 39 -0.10 26.59 12.21
CA GLU A 39 0.79 25.88 11.30
C GLU A 39 0.52 24.39 11.49
N LYS A 40 -0.19 23.77 10.53
CA LYS A 40 -0.56 22.35 10.61
C LYS A 40 0.73 21.55 10.46
N GLN A 41 1.32 21.18 11.59
CA GLN A 41 2.44 20.26 11.62
C GLN A 41 1.99 18.94 10.99
N PRO A 42 2.77 18.35 10.06
CA PRO A 42 2.36 17.15 9.37
C PRO A 42 2.29 15.96 10.34
N HIS A 43 1.31 15.09 10.15
CA HIS A 43 1.10 13.93 11.01
C HIS A 43 2.10 12.84 10.65
N LYS A 44 3.10 12.63 11.50
CA LYS A 44 4.13 11.60 11.31
C LYS A 44 3.56 10.20 11.49
N LEU A 45 3.96 9.30 10.60
CA LEU A 45 3.66 7.87 10.68
C LEU A 45 4.67 7.19 11.62
N GLU A 46 4.24 6.10 12.25
CA GLU A 46 5.12 5.25 13.08
C GLU A 46 6.29 4.68 12.26
N ARG A 47 6.01 4.27 11.02
CA ARG A 47 6.99 3.69 10.10
C ARG A 47 7.03 4.45 8.79
N LYS A 48 8.22 4.45 8.18
CA LYS A 48 8.40 4.94 6.81
C LYS A 48 7.99 3.86 5.82
N TRP A 49 7.32 4.25 4.75
CA TRP A 49 6.83 3.33 3.74
C TRP A 49 7.37 3.69 2.35
N ALA A 50 7.72 2.68 1.57
CA ALA A 50 8.21 2.82 0.21
C ALA A 50 7.21 2.22 -0.77
N PHE A 51 6.81 3.04 -1.75
CA PHE A 51 5.92 2.63 -2.83
C PHE A 51 6.73 2.23 -4.07
N TRP A 52 6.36 1.09 -4.65
CA TRP A 52 6.99 0.55 -5.85
C TRP A 52 5.96 0.18 -6.90
N PHE A 53 6.40 0.27 -8.15
CA PHE A 53 5.62 -0.09 -9.32
C PHE A 53 6.40 -1.05 -10.21
N ASP A 54 5.75 -2.10 -10.68
CA ASP A 54 6.29 -3.01 -11.69
C ASP A 54 5.27 -3.19 -12.83
N ASN A 55 5.72 -3.02 -14.07
CA ASN A 55 4.91 -3.29 -15.25
C ASN A 55 5.53 -4.41 -16.09
N GLN A 56 4.94 -5.60 -15.99
CA GLN A 56 5.44 -6.79 -16.67
C GLN A 56 4.91 -6.92 -18.11
N SER A 57 3.95 -6.10 -18.54
CA SER A 57 3.41 -6.14 -19.91
C SER A 57 4.46 -5.81 -20.98
N LYS A 58 5.54 -5.11 -20.62
CA LYS A 58 6.61 -4.70 -21.53
C LYS A 58 7.92 -5.47 -21.32
N ARG A 59 7.90 -6.56 -20.54
CA ARG A 59 9.11 -7.35 -20.32
C ARG A 59 9.54 -8.00 -21.62
N LYS A 60 10.76 -7.69 -22.07
CA LYS A 60 11.44 -8.41 -23.14
C LYS A 60 11.78 -9.81 -22.62
N GLN A 61 11.56 -10.85 -23.42
CA GLN A 61 11.97 -12.21 -23.08
C GLN A 61 13.47 -12.26 -22.75
N GLY A 62 13.83 -12.98 -21.67
CA GLY A 62 15.22 -13.17 -21.23
C GLY A 62 15.73 -12.20 -20.16
N VAL A 63 14.95 -11.21 -19.72
CA VAL A 63 15.36 -10.30 -18.64
C VAL A 63 14.95 -10.85 -17.26
N ALA A 64 15.89 -10.86 -16.30
CA ALA A 64 15.68 -11.32 -14.94
C ALA A 64 14.51 -10.58 -14.23
N TRP A 65 13.76 -11.31 -13.40
CA TRP A 65 12.64 -10.77 -12.62
C TRP A 65 13.13 -9.66 -11.67
N GLY A 66 12.37 -8.56 -11.56
CA GLY A 66 12.72 -7.43 -10.67
C GLY A 66 13.47 -6.28 -11.35
N THR A 67 13.91 -6.44 -12.60
CA THR A 67 14.54 -5.33 -13.38
C THR A 67 13.58 -4.21 -13.77
N SER A 68 12.28 -4.50 -13.88
CA SER A 68 11.24 -3.50 -14.17
C SER A 68 10.59 -2.91 -12.91
N LEU A 69 10.97 -3.41 -11.72
CA LEU A 69 10.51 -2.91 -10.43
C LEU A 69 11.19 -1.57 -10.14
N ARG A 70 10.39 -0.53 -9.92
CA ARG A 70 10.90 0.81 -9.62
C ARG A 70 10.32 1.34 -8.33
N LYS A 71 11.20 1.81 -7.45
CA LYS A 71 10.81 2.64 -6.30
C LYS A 71 10.33 3.98 -6.84
N VAL A 72 9.11 4.37 -6.50
CA VAL A 72 8.48 5.60 -6.99
C VAL A 72 8.62 6.69 -5.95
N TYR A 73 8.27 6.38 -4.70
CA TYR A 73 8.25 7.35 -3.61
C TYR A 73 8.48 6.67 -2.26
N THR A 74 8.99 7.41 -1.29
CA THR A 74 9.08 7.00 0.11
C THR A 74 8.50 8.12 0.95
N PHE A 75 7.57 7.81 1.82
CA PHE A 75 6.85 8.78 2.64
C PHE A 75 6.90 8.42 4.12
N ASP A 76 6.75 9.43 4.97
CA ASP A 76 6.72 9.27 6.43
C ASP A 76 5.64 10.10 7.12
N THR A 77 4.71 10.70 6.37
CA THR A 77 3.54 11.43 6.90
C THR A 77 2.22 11.00 6.27
N VAL A 78 1.12 11.26 6.97
CA VAL A 78 -0.25 11.02 6.51
C VAL A 78 -0.59 11.90 5.30
N GLU A 79 -0.12 13.15 5.28
CA GLU A 79 -0.38 14.09 4.18
C GLU A 79 0.31 13.63 2.88
N GLU A 80 1.54 13.15 2.96
CA GLU A 80 2.25 12.59 1.82
C GLU A 80 1.53 11.35 1.28
N PHE A 81 1.04 10.48 2.18
CA PHE A 81 0.24 9.32 1.80
C PHE A 81 -1.01 9.71 1.00
N TRP A 82 -1.82 10.65 1.50
CA TRP A 82 -3.06 11.07 0.82
C TRP A 82 -2.79 11.80 -0.49
N CYS A 83 -1.75 12.63 -0.53
CA CYS A 83 -1.28 13.26 -1.76
C CYS A 83 -0.95 12.18 -2.82
N LEU A 84 -0.18 11.17 -2.45
CA LEU A 84 0.21 10.08 -3.34
C LEU A 84 -0.98 9.20 -3.74
N HIS A 85 -1.89 8.91 -2.81
CA HIS A 85 -3.08 8.10 -3.06
C HIS A 85 -4.02 8.75 -4.09
N SER A 86 -4.27 10.06 -3.96
CA SER A 86 -5.13 10.82 -4.87
C SER A 86 -4.65 10.78 -6.33
N GLN A 87 -3.33 10.71 -6.53
CA GLN A 87 -2.69 10.79 -7.85
C GLN A 87 -2.37 9.42 -8.46
N ILE A 88 -2.03 8.41 -7.65
CA ILE A 88 -1.31 7.21 -8.14
C ILE A 88 -2.00 5.89 -7.77
N PHE A 89 -2.67 5.78 -6.63
CA PHE A 89 -3.03 4.48 -6.01
C PHE A 89 -4.41 3.91 -6.43
N LYS A 90 -4.73 3.91 -7.73
CA LYS A 90 -5.91 3.19 -8.24
C LYS A 90 -5.48 1.98 -9.08
N PRO A 91 -5.29 0.79 -8.45
CA PRO A 91 -4.95 -0.45 -9.15
C PRO A 91 -5.82 -0.70 -10.39
N SER A 92 -7.12 -0.40 -10.34
CA SER A 92 -8.07 -0.60 -11.44
C SER A 92 -7.71 0.11 -12.75
N LYS A 93 -6.94 1.20 -12.67
CA LYS A 93 -6.52 2.02 -13.83
C LYS A 93 -5.24 1.53 -14.48
N LEU A 94 -4.58 0.53 -13.91
CA LEU A 94 -3.34 0.00 -14.44
C LEU A 94 -3.57 -0.95 -15.62
N PRO A 95 -2.59 -1.07 -16.53
CA PRO A 95 -2.62 -2.11 -17.55
C PRO A 95 -2.53 -3.50 -16.90
N ALA A 96 -3.05 -4.51 -17.59
CA ALA A 96 -2.90 -5.90 -17.16
C ALA A 96 -1.41 -6.26 -17.01
N ASN A 97 -1.12 -7.12 -16.02
CA ASN A 97 0.24 -7.53 -15.63
C ASN A 97 1.08 -6.40 -15.00
N ALA A 98 0.41 -5.40 -14.43
CA ALA A 98 1.03 -4.41 -13.56
C ALA A 98 0.86 -4.77 -12.07
N TYR A 99 1.75 -4.22 -11.26
CA TYR A 99 1.82 -4.47 -9.83
C TYR A 99 2.08 -3.17 -9.09
N PHE A 100 1.36 -2.97 -8.01
CA PHE A 100 1.66 -1.98 -6.99
C PHE A 100 2.14 -2.67 -5.72
N HIS A 101 3.13 -2.06 -5.08
CA HIS A 101 3.71 -2.56 -3.85
C HIS A 101 3.85 -1.41 -2.86
N LEU A 102 3.40 -1.63 -1.62
CA LEU A 102 3.73 -0.76 -0.50
C LEU A 102 4.42 -1.61 0.56
N PHE A 103 5.68 -1.30 0.86
CA PHE A 103 6.52 -2.05 1.80
C PHE A 103 7.14 -1.09 2.79
N LYS A 104 7.46 -1.59 3.99
CA LYS A 104 8.26 -0.82 4.95
C LYS A 104 9.55 -0.36 4.30
N ALA A 105 9.96 0.87 4.57
CA ALA A 105 11.19 1.41 4.02
C ALA A 105 12.39 0.55 4.44
N GLY A 106 13.26 0.26 3.47
CA GLY A 106 14.40 -0.65 3.67
C GLY A 106 14.13 -2.10 3.25
N ILE A 107 12.86 -2.49 3.07
CA ILE A 107 12.48 -3.81 2.54
C ILE A 107 12.14 -3.66 1.06
N GLU A 108 12.87 -4.36 0.20
CA GLU A 108 12.51 -4.46 -1.21
C GLU A 108 11.40 -5.51 -1.40
N PRO A 109 10.42 -5.29 -2.29
CA PRO A 109 9.37 -6.27 -2.56
C PRO A 109 9.88 -7.42 -3.45
N LYS A 110 10.95 -8.07 -2.99
CA LYS A 110 11.61 -9.21 -3.60
C LYS A 110 11.68 -10.32 -2.57
N TRP A 111 11.56 -11.56 -3.03
CA TRP A 111 11.70 -12.74 -2.16
C TRP A 111 13.15 -12.94 -1.70
N GLU A 112 14.12 -12.30 -2.36
CA GLU A 112 15.54 -12.30 -2.01
C GLU A 112 15.86 -11.37 -0.84
N ASP A 113 14.94 -10.47 -0.46
CA ASP A 113 15.13 -9.61 0.70
C ASP A 113 15.18 -10.47 1.96
N PRO A 114 16.25 -10.38 2.78
CA PRO A 114 16.43 -11.23 3.95
C PRO A 114 15.26 -11.20 4.93
N GLU A 115 14.57 -10.06 5.05
CA GLU A 115 13.48 -9.87 6.01
C GLU A 115 12.23 -10.69 5.64
N CYS A 116 11.99 -10.92 4.35
CA CYS A 116 10.79 -11.65 3.89
C CYS A 116 11.14 -13.02 3.27
N ALA A 117 12.41 -13.41 3.17
CA ALA A 117 12.83 -14.68 2.55
C ALA A 117 12.28 -15.92 3.28
N SER A 118 12.26 -15.93 4.61
CA SER A 118 11.67 -16.99 5.45
C SER A 118 10.14 -16.89 5.59
N GLY A 119 9.57 -15.88 4.95
CA GLY A 119 8.20 -15.46 5.11
C GLY A 119 7.22 -16.14 4.17
N GLY A 120 6.06 -15.51 4.08
CA GLY A 120 5.01 -15.91 3.17
C GLY A 120 4.08 -14.76 2.88
N LYS A 121 2.95 -15.09 2.25
CA LYS A 121 1.92 -14.11 1.97
C LYS A 121 0.53 -14.67 2.11
N TRP A 122 -0.33 -13.89 2.74
CA TRP A 122 -1.77 -14.03 2.59
C TRP A 122 -2.18 -13.52 1.21
N SER A 123 -3.24 -14.12 0.66
CA SER A 123 -3.64 -13.90 -0.72
C SER A 123 -5.15 -14.01 -0.84
N VAL A 124 -5.75 -12.96 -1.40
CA VAL A 124 -7.19 -12.89 -1.68
C VAL A 124 -7.41 -12.52 -3.15
N PRO A 125 -8.20 -13.32 -3.90
CA PRO A 125 -8.59 -12.96 -5.25
C PRO A 125 -9.62 -11.82 -5.22
N SER A 126 -9.59 -10.96 -6.23
CA SER A 126 -10.61 -9.94 -6.44
C SER A 126 -11.22 -10.10 -7.83
N ASN A 127 -12.52 -10.40 -7.86
CA ASN A 127 -13.28 -10.63 -9.09
C ASN A 127 -13.76 -9.33 -9.76
N ARG A 128 -13.73 -8.20 -9.04
CA ARG A 128 -14.22 -6.91 -9.52
C ARG A 128 -13.17 -5.83 -9.27
N LYS A 129 -12.85 -5.04 -10.30
CA LYS A 129 -11.83 -3.97 -10.20
C LYS A 129 -12.11 -2.95 -9.09
N ALA A 130 -13.36 -2.53 -8.93
CA ALA A 130 -13.75 -1.60 -7.86
C ALA A 130 -13.49 -2.19 -6.46
N ASN A 131 -13.63 -3.51 -6.31
CA ASN A 131 -13.33 -4.18 -5.05
C ASN A 131 -11.83 -4.15 -4.76
N LEU A 132 -10.98 -4.36 -5.76
CA LEU A 132 -9.53 -4.27 -5.60
C LEU A 132 -9.08 -2.89 -5.12
N ASP A 133 -9.64 -1.81 -5.67
CA ASP A 133 -9.30 -0.45 -5.25
C ASP A 133 -9.65 -0.22 -3.77
N ASN A 134 -10.83 -0.67 -3.33
CA ASN A 134 -11.25 -0.55 -1.93
C ASN A 134 -10.37 -1.39 -1.00
N MET A 135 -10.19 -2.69 -1.30
CA MET A 135 -9.34 -3.57 -0.49
C MET A 135 -7.90 -3.06 -0.41
N TRP A 136 -7.38 -2.49 -1.50
CA TRP A 136 -6.07 -1.86 -1.54
C TRP A 136 -6.01 -0.68 -0.58
N LEU A 137 -6.93 0.29 -0.69
CA LEU A 137 -6.97 1.46 0.18
C LEU A 137 -7.14 1.08 1.67
N GLU A 138 -8.10 0.22 2.00
CA GLU A 138 -8.31 -0.24 3.38
C GLU A 138 -7.06 -0.93 3.94
N THR A 139 -6.38 -1.75 3.13
CA THR A 139 -5.11 -2.34 3.55
C THR A 139 -4.03 -1.28 3.74
N LEU A 140 -3.92 -0.29 2.86
CA LEU A 140 -2.93 0.78 3.01
C LEU A 140 -3.15 1.57 4.30
N MET A 141 -4.40 1.95 4.58
CA MET A 141 -4.77 2.68 5.79
C MET A 141 -4.47 1.85 7.05
N ALA A 142 -4.78 0.55 7.04
CA ALA A 142 -4.47 -0.32 8.16
C ALA A 142 -2.97 -0.49 8.40
N LEU A 143 -2.16 -0.51 7.34
CA LEU A 143 -0.70 -0.60 7.45
C LEU A 143 -0.10 0.68 8.04
N ILE A 144 -0.40 1.84 7.44
CA ILE A 144 0.18 3.11 7.90
C ILE A 144 -0.38 3.56 9.25
N GLY A 145 -1.60 3.13 9.59
CA GLY A 145 -2.27 3.37 10.85
C GLY A 145 -1.98 2.33 11.92
N GLU A 146 -1.08 1.38 11.67
CA GLU A 146 -0.61 0.39 12.64
C GLU A 146 -1.74 -0.43 13.30
N GLN A 147 -2.71 -0.87 12.49
CA GLN A 147 -3.90 -1.57 12.97
C GLN A 147 -3.69 -3.08 13.20
N PHE A 148 -2.51 -3.60 12.87
CA PHE A 148 -2.13 -4.98 13.15
C PHE A 148 -1.42 -5.04 14.50
N GLU A 149 -1.86 -5.92 15.40
CA GLU A 149 -1.17 -6.14 16.68
C GLU A 149 0.27 -6.60 16.44
N GLU A 150 0.46 -7.46 15.45
CA GLU A 150 1.77 -7.97 15.07
C GLU A 150 2.34 -7.25 13.84
N ALA A 151 2.18 -5.92 13.81
CA ALA A 151 2.64 -5.06 12.72
C ALA A 151 4.11 -5.29 12.35
N ASP A 152 4.98 -5.65 13.30
CA ASP A 152 6.40 -5.94 13.04
C ASP A 152 6.63 -7.09 12.06
N ASP A 153 5.77 -8.12 12.09
CA ASP A 153 5.87 -9.27 11.19
C ASP A 153 5.35 -8.96 9.78
N VAL A 154 4.59 -7.88 9.60
CA VAL A 154 4.09 -7.46 8.29
C VAL A 154 5.21 -6.76 7.50
N CYS A 155 5.53 -7.27 6.31
CA CYS A 155 6.50 -6.64 5.39
C CYS A 155 5.85 -5.53 4.55
N GLY A 156 4.66 -5.79 4.02
CA GLY A 156 4.00 -4.93 3.04
C GLY A 156 2.87 -5.61 2.29
N VAL A 157 2.31 -4.93 1.29
CA VAL A 157 1.19 -5.40 0.49
C VAL A 157 1.46 -5.22 -1.00
N VAL A 158 0.93 -6.15 -1.80
CA VAL A 158 1.02 -6.18 -3.26
C VAL A 158 -0.37 -6.26 -3.88
N ALA A 159 -0.72 -5.29 -4.72
CA ALA A 159 -1.85 -5.38 -5.64
C ALA A 159 -1.36 -5.86 -7.01
N SER A 160 -1.98 -6.93 -7.50
CA SER A 160 -1.64 -7.62 -8.74
C SER A 160 -2.79 -7.49 -9.73
N VAL A 161 -2.61 -6.67 -10.76
CA VAL A 161 -3.59 -6.51 -11.83
C VAL A 161 -3.35 -7.56 -12.90
N ARG A 162 -4.38 -8.33 -13.24
CA ARG A 162 -4.30 -9.45 -14.17
C ARG A 162 -5.41 -9.36 -15.21
N GLN A 163 -5.25 -10.14 -16.27
CA GLN A 163 -6.25 -10.22 -17.32
C GLN A 163 -7.50 -10.97 -16.87
N ARG A 164 -7.36 -12.00 -16.03
CA ARG A 164 -8.46 -12.87 -15.59
C ARG A 164 -9.01 -12.50 -14.21
N GLN A 165 -8.14 -12.47 -13.21
CA GLN A 165 -8.54 -12.25 -11.82
C GLN A 165 -7.45 -11.49 -11.10
N ASP A 166 -7.81 -10.32 -10.59
CA ASP A 166 -6.89 -9.49 -9.81
C ASP A 166 -6.64 -10.15 -8.44
N LYS A 167 -5.55 -9.75 -7.80
CA LYS A 167 -5.15 -10.36 -6.52
C LYS A 167 -4.54 -9.32 -5.60
N LEU A 168 -4.91 -9.39 -4.33
CA LEU A 168 -4.24 -8.65 -3.26
C LEU A 168 -3.47 -9.64 -2.39
N ALA A 169 -2.27 -9.26 -1.97
CA ALA A 169 -1.44 -10.12 -1.13
C ALA A 169 -0.70 -9.33 -0.06
N LEU A 170 -0.85 -9.74 1.19
CA LEU A 170 -0.13 -9.20 2.35
C LEU A 170 1.06 -10.10 2.66
N TRP A 171 2.27 -9.54 2.72
CA TRP A 171 3.53 -10.25 2.93
C TRP A 171 3.94 -10.18 4.40
N THR A 172 4.45 -11.28 4.92
CA THR A 172 4.86 -11.43 6.32
C THR A 172 6.23 -12.08 6.42
N LYS A 173 6.97 -11.82 7.51
CA LYS A 173 8.37 -12.25 7.72
C LYS A 173 8.48 -13.70 8.20
N THR A 174 7.56 -14.14 9.06
CA THR A 174 7.71 -15.41 9.80
C THR A 174 6.63 -16.42 9.44
N ALA A 175 6.82 -17.17 8.35
CA ALA A 175 5.80 -18.11 7.89
C ALA A 175 5.62 -19.37 8.75
N THR A 176 6.61 -19.71 9.58
CA THR A 176 6.59 -20.91 10.43
C THR A 176 5.73 -20.73 11.69
N ASN A 177 5.42 -19.50 12.09
CA ASN A 177 4.59 -19.23 13.25
C ASN A 177 3.11 -19.18 12.84
N GLU A 178 2.45 -20.34 12.89
CA GLU A 178 1.05 -20.47 12.45
C GLU A 178 0.09 -19.59 13.26
N ALA A 179 0.22 -19.53 14.59
CA ALA A 179 -0.66 -18.74 15.44
C ALA A 179 -0.60 -17.24 15.07
N LEU A 180 0.62 -16.73 14.86
CA LEU A 180 0.89 -15.37 14.38
C LEU A 180 0.26 -15.13 13.00
N GLN A 181 0.52 -16.02 12.02
CA GLN A 181 -0.04 -15.86 10.68
C GLN A 181 -1.56 -15.91 10.68
N MET A 182 -2.16 -16.73 11.55
CA MET A 182 -3.60 -16.82 11.68
C MET A 182 -4.20 -15.57 12.35
N SER A 183 -3.52 -14.96 13.32
CA SER A 183 -3.93 -13.68 13.91
C SER A 183 -3.95 -12.56 12.85
N ILE A 184 -2.83 -12.37 12.15
CA ILE A 184 -2.69 -11.39 11.07
C ILE A 184 -3.73 -11.63 9.98
N GLY A 185 -3.93 -12.89 9.57
CA GLY A 185 -4.88 -13.27 8.53
C GLY A 185 -6.33 -12.94 8.90
N ARG A 186 -6.75 -13.20 10.14
CA ARG A 186 -8.08 -12.84 10.63
C ARG A 186 -8.27 -11.33 10.67
N LYS A 187 -7.31 -10.60 11.25
CA LYS A 187 -7.37 -9.14 11.32
C LYS A 187 -7.44 -8.51 9.93
N TRP A 188 -6.61 -9.01 9.00
CA TRP A 188 -6.62 -8.51 7.62
C TRP A 188 -7.95 -8.77 6.93
N LYS A 189 -8.57 -9.94 7.17
CA LYS A 189 -9.88 -10.29 6.62
C LYS A 189 -10.98 -9.34 7.09
N GLU A 190 -10.96 -8.96 8.37
CA GLU A 190 -11.87 -7.96 8.94
C GLU A 190 -11.68 -6.58 8.29
N ILE A 191 -10.43 -6.14 8.13
CA ILE A 191 -10.10 -4.83 7.54
C ILE A 191 -10.64 -4.69 6.12
N ILE A 192 -10.43 -5.71 5.27
CA ILE A 192 -10.83 -5.66 3.86
C ILE A 192 -12.30 -6.07 3.64
N ASP A 193 -13.00 -6.46 4.72
CA ASP A 193 -14.40 -6.90 4.73
C ASP A 193 -14.74 -7.88 3.60
N VAL A 194 -13.99 -8.98 3.51
CA VAL A 194 -14.22 -10.03 2.51
C VAL A 194 -14.71 -11.32 3.14
N THR A 195 -15.75 -11.89 2.54
CA THR A 195 -16.23 -13.25 2.84
C THR A 195 -15.44 -14.32 2.09
N ASP A 196 -14.75 -13.91 1.02
CA ASP A 196 -13.98 -14.78 0.15
C ASP A 196 -12.87 -15.53 0.89
N LYS A 197 -12.52 -16.68 0.33
CA LYS A 197 -11.47 -17.54 0.88
C LYS A 197 -10.09 -16.90 0.69
N MET A 198 -9.38 -16.74 1.80
CA MET A 198 -7.97 -16.35 1.82
C MET A 198 -7.05 -17.57 1.85
N THR A 199 -5.88 -17.46 1.21
CA THR A 199 -4.86 -18.52 1.19
C THR A 199 -3.54 -17.97 1.65
N TYR A 200 -2.84 -18.72 2.50
CA TYR A 200 -1.46 -18.42 2.87
C TYR A 200 -0.48 -19.24 2.01
N SER A 201 0.62 -18.65 1.58
CA SER A 201 1.64 -19.32 0.78
C SER A 201 3.04 -18.90 1.20
N PHE A 202 3.90 -19.88 1.48
CA PHE A 202 5.31 -19.66 1.82
C PHE A 202 6.09 -19.12 0.61
N HIS A 203 7.05 -18.24 0.82
CA HIS A 203 7.89 -17.75 -0.28
C HIS A 203 8.72 -18.89 -0.91
N VAL A 204 9.26 -19.78 -0.08
CA VAL A 204 10.07 -20.93 -0.53
C VAL A 204 9.28 -21.89 -1.43
N SER A 205 8.00 -22.17 -1.12
CA SER A 205 7.17 -23.07 -1.96
C SER A 205 6.74 -22.43 -3.29
N LEU A 206 6.76 -21.10 -3.40
CA LEU A 206 6.55 -20.40 -4.67
C LEU A 206 7.77 -20.51 -5.59
N ILE A 207 8.98 -20.60 -5.03
CA ILE A 207 10.22 -20.77 -5.81
C ILE A 207 10.25 -22.13 -6.50
N HIS A 208 9.81 -23.20 -5.82
CA HIS A 208 9.71 -24.53 -6.40
C HIS A 208 8.63 -24.68 -7.50
N ASN A 209 7.69 -23.72 -7.60
CA ASN A 209 6.68 -23.66 -8.66
C ASN A 209 7.05 -22.72 -9.82
N LEU A 210 8.26 -22.14 -9.82
CA LEU A 210 8.76 -21.35 -10.95
C LEU A 210 9.31 -22.27 -12.06
N PRO A 211 9.19 -21.88 -13.34
CA PRO A 211 9.86 -22.58 -14.43
C PRO A 211 11.37 -22.69 -14.16
N SER A 212 11.95 -23.85 -14.48
CA SER A 212 13.30 -24.34 -14.14
C SER A 212 14.49 -23.41 -14.38
N LEU A 213 14.32 -22.25 -15.00
CA LEU A 213 15.37 -21.29 -15.32
C LEU A 213 15.88 -20.47 -14.11
N ILE A 214 15.25 -20.58 -12.94
CA ILE A 214 15.63 -19.84 -11.71
C ILE A 214 16.29 -20.76 -10.65
N MET A 215 16.33 -22.09 -10.87
CA MET A 215 16.71 -23.06 -9.84
C MET A 215 18.22 -23.23 -9.56
N ASN A 216 19.11 -22.54 -10.29
CA ASN A 216 20.53 -22.90 -10.32
C ASN A 216 21.41 -22.31 -9.19
N SER A 217 20.86 -22.00 -8.02
CA SER A 217 21.71 -21.62 -6.87
C SER A 217 20.99 -21.69 -5.52
N LEU A 218 20.86 -22.87 -4.88
CA LEU A 218 20.88 -23.05 -3.40
C LEU A 218 20.61 -24.53 -2.99
N PRO A 219 21.03 -24.94 -1.78
CA PRO A 219 21.24 -26.33 -1.38
C PRO A 219 19.98 -27.06 -0.92
N SER A 220 20.06 -28.39 -1.02
CA SER A 220 18.98 -29.35 -0.82
C SER A 220 18.82 -29.73 0.64
N SER A 221 18.02 -29.00 1.41
CA SER A 221 17.26 -29.59 2.50
C SER A 221 16.14 -28.66 2.94
N LEU A 222 14.90 -29.17 2.83
CA LEU A 222 13.79 -29.05 3.78
C LEU A 222 12.51 -29.47 3.05
N THR A 223 11.80 -30.40 3.65
CA THR A 223 10.59 -31.03 3.09
C THR A 223 9.37 -30.12 3.23
N PRO A 224 8.43 -30.08 2.26
CA PRO A 224 7.23 -29.26 2.37
C PRO A 224 6.12 -29.95 3.18
N PHE A 225 5.41 -29.18 4.02
CA PHE A 225 4.08 -29.54 4.54
C PHE A 225 2.99 -28.60 3.98
N SER A 226 1.74 -29.07 4.04
CA SER A 226 0.55 -28.58 3.31
C SER A 226 0.04 -27.20 3.78
N SER A 227 -0.49 -26.43 2.83
CA SER A 227 -1.12 -25.10 2.95
C SER A 227 -2.16 -25.00 4.09
N CYS A 228 -2.01 -24.01 4.98
CA CYS A 228 -3.07 -23.63 5.94
C CYS A 228 -4.24 -22.93 5.23
N ARG A 229 -5.47 -23.21 5.68
CA ARG A 229 -6.73 -22.71 5.10
C ARG A 229 -7.66 -22.26 6.24
N MET A 230 -8.14 -21.03 6.19
CA MET A 230 -9.22 -20.56 7.08
C MET A 230 -10.60 -20.77 6.43
N THR A 231 -11.56 -21.26 7.21
CA THR A 231 -13.01 -21.27 6.92
C THR A 231 -13.69 -20.05 7.55
N PRO A 232 -14.94 -19.72 7.16
CA PRO A 232 -15.64 -18.57 7.71
C PRO A 232 -16.16 -18.91 9.12
N GLU A 233 -15.79 -18.11 10.11
CA GLU A 233 -16.51 -18.02 11.39
C GLU A 233 -16.68 -16.54 11.72
N GLU A 234 -17.86 -16.20 12.26
CA GLU A 234 -18.45 -14.86 12.34
C GLU A 234 -17.67 -13.93 13.29
N THR A 235 -17.33 -12.73 12.83
CA THR A 235 -16.63 -11.71 13.64
C THR A 235 -17.57 -10.54 13.95
N GLY A 236 -17.82 -10.33 15.25
CA GLY A 236 -18.42 -9.11 15.79
C GLY A 236 -17.45 -7.94 15.71
N VAL A 237 -17.97 -6.78 15.29
CA VAL A 237 -17.20 -5.58 14.97
C VAL A 237 -17.02 -4.69 16.19
N GLN A 238 -15.79 -4.29 16.48
CA GLN A 238 -15.50 -3.08 17.27
C GLN A 238 -14.43 -2.27 16.55
N LYS A 239 -14.81 -1.07 16.08
CA LYS A 239 -13.92 -0.10 15.43
C LYS A 239 -13.14 0.68 16.49
N VAL A 240 -11.90 1.03 16.17
CA VAL A 240 -11.06 1.94 16.96
C VAL A 240 -10.70 3.12 16.04
N ASP A 241 -11.11 4.33 16.44
CA ASP A 241 -11.53 5.38 15.51
C ASP A 241 -10.45 6.44 15.15
N THR A 242 -9.32 6.52 15.84
CA THR A 242 -8.50 7.75 15.78
C THR A 242 -7.79 8.01 14.43
N VAL A 243 -7.29 6.98 13.74
CA VAL A 243 -6.65 7.17 12.41
C VAL A 243 -7.71 7.30 11.30
N TYR A 244 -8.84 6.60 11.45
CA TYR A 244 -9.94 6.67 10.49
C TYR A 244 -10.60 8.07 10.52
N GLU A 245 -10.77 8.66 11.71
CA GLU A 245 -11.30 10.02 11.89
C GLU A 245 -10.39 11.09 11.27
N ILE A 246 -9.06 10.98 11.44
CA ILE A 246 -8.12 11.88 10.78
C ILE A 246 -8.24 11.72 9.27
N CYS A 247 -8.30 10.48 8.76
CA CYS A 247 -8.41 10.17 7.33
C CYS A 247 -9.75 10.57 6.68
N GLN A 248 -10.87 10.55 7.40
CA GLN A 248 -12.18 10.95 6.88
C GLN A 248 -12.42 12.46 6.85
N SER A 249 -11.60 13.23 7.57
CA SER A 249 -11.67 14.69 7.61
C SER A 249 -10.96 15.41 6.44
N TRP A 250 -10.41 14.64 5.49
CA TRP A 250 -9.70 15.11 4.29
C TRP A 250 -10.39 14.68 2.99
#